data_AF-D3Z152-F1
#
_entry.id   AF-D3Z152-F1
#
_cell.length_a   1.000
_cell.length_b   1.000
_cell.length_c   1.000
_cell.angle_alpha   90.00
_cell.angle_beta   90.00
_cell.angle_gamma   90.00
#
_symmetry.space_group_name_H-M   'P 1'
#
loop_
_entity.id
_entity.type
_entity.pdbx_description
1 polymer ?
#
loop_
_entity_poly.entity_id
_entity_poly.type
_entity_poly.pdbx_seq_one_letter_code
_entity_poly.pdbx_strand_id
1 'polypeptide(L)'
;MTSFQEVQLQTSNFAHVIFQNVAKSYLPNAHLECHYTLTPYIHPHSKDWVGIFKVGWSTARDYYTFLWSPMPEHYVEGSTVNCVLAF
;
A
#
# COMPACT_ATOMS: atom_id res chain seq x y z
N MET A 1 -34.17 -7.19 -21.42
CA MET A 1 -33.14 -7.56 -20.43
C MET A 1 -31.95 -6.66 -20.69
N THR A 2 -31.89 -5.51 -20.03
CA THR A 2 -30.77 -4.58 -20.14
C THR A 2 -29.55 -5.20 -19.47
N SER A 3 -28.54 -5.52 -20.27
CA SER A 3 -27.21 -5.86 -19.77
C SER A 3 -26.69 -4.66 -18.98
N PHE A 4 -26.53 -4.83 -17.67
CA PHE A 4 -25.73 -3.92 -16.88
C PHE A 4 -24.29 -4.10 -17.34
N GLN A 5 -23.83 -3.21 -18.22
CA GLN A 5 -22.40 -3.08 -18.46
C GLN A 5 -21.77 -2.69 -17.13
N GLU A 6 -21.11 -3.66 -16.51
CA GLU A 6 -20.24 -3.46 -15.37
C GLU A 6 -19.19 -2.44 -15.81
N VAL A 7 -19.32 -1.21 -15.30
CA VAL A 7 -18.37 -0.15 -15.58
C VAL A 7 -17.05 -0.61 -14.99
N GLN A 8 -16.14 -1.08 -15.85
CA GLN A 8 -14.81 -1.48 -15.45
C GLN A 8 -14.12 -0.23 -14.90
N LEU A 9 -14.13 -0.08 -13.57
CA LEU A 9 -13.49 1.02 -12.88
C LEU A 9 -12.02 0.96 -13.31
N GLN A 10 -11.58 1.92 -14.13
CA GLN A 10 -10.17 2.01 -14.52
C GLN A 10 -9.38 2.40 -13.27
N THR A 11 -8.91 1.41 -12.52
CA THR A 11 -8.08 1.63 -11.35
C THR A 11 -6.71 2.09 -11.84
N SER A 12 -6.22 3.21 -11.30
CA SER A 12 -4.87 3.67 -11.56
C SER A 12 -3.85 2.62 -11.12
N ASN A 13 -2.82 2.35 -11.93
CA ASN A 13 -1.69 1.49 -11.56
C ASN A 13 -0.95 1.99 -10.30
N PHE A 14 -1.20 3.23 -9.88
CA PHE A 14 -0.62 3.83 -8.67
C PHE A 14 -1.49 3.60 -7.40
N ALA A 15 -2.66 2.97 -7.52
CA ALA A 15 -3.63 2.84 -6.43
C ALA A 15 -3.97 1.39 -6.07
N HIS A 16 -3.09 0.43 -6.39
CA HIS A 16 -3.29 -0.97 -6.02
C HIS A 16 -2.98 -1.29 -4.54
N VAL A 17 -2.39 -0.33 -3.83
CA VAL A 17 -2.19 -0.35 -2.38
C VAL A 17 -2.81 0.92 -1.80
N ILE A 18 -3.58 0.79 -0.73
CA ILE A 18 -4.27 1.91 -0.10
C ILE A 18 -3.75 2.06 1.33
N PHE A 19 -3.11 3.18 1.64
CA PHE A 19 -2.75 3.52 3.01
C PHE A 19 -3.99 3.95 3.79
N GLN A 20 -4.21 3.30 4.93
CA GLN A 20 -5.40 3.48 5.76
C GLN A 20 -5.08 4.41 6.93
N ASN A 21 -6.05 5.25 7.31
CA ASN A 21 -5.99 6.06 8.52
C ASN A 21 -4.71 6.92 8.67
N VAL A 22 -4.15 7.41 7.56
CA VAL A 22 -2.96 8.28 7.58
C VAL A 22 -3.31 9.60 8.26
N ALA A 23 -2.62 9.91 9.36
CA ALA A 23 -2.82 11.14 10.10
C ALA A 23 -2.13 12.33 9.42
N LYS A 24 -2.59 13.55 9.71
CA LYS A 24 -1.95 14.78 9.24
C LYS A 24 -0.57 15.02 9.88
N SER A 25 -0.32 14.41 11.02
CA SER A 25 0.90 14.58 11.82
C SER A 25 1.11 13.38 12.73
N TYR A 26 2.37 13.06 12.96
CA TYR A 26 2.82 12.03 13.91
C TYR A 26 3.82 12.65 14.88
N LEU A 27 3.95 12.08 16.07
CA LEU A 27 4.94 12.55 17.04
C LEU A 27 6.35 12.27 16.51
N PRO A 28 7.27 13.25 16.54
CA PRO A 28 8.66 13.02 16.21
C PRO A 28 9.27 11.95 17.13
N ASN A 29 10.11 11.07 16.56
CA ASN A 29 10.87 10.05 17.29
C ASN A 29 10.00 9.04 18.08
N ALA A 30 8.71 8.97 17.81
CA ALA A 30 7.80 7.96 18.34
C ALA A 30 7.55 6.87 17.29
N HIS A 31 7.16 5.70 17.77
CA HIS A 31 6.75 4.59 16.93
C HIS A 31 5.55 4.98 16.04
N LEU A 32 5.66 4.69 14.74
CA LEU A 32 4.61 4.98 13.77
C LEU A 32 4.05 3.68 13.20
N GLU A 33 2.76 3.44 13.43
CA GLU A 33 2.04 2.37 12.75
C GLU A 33 1.55 2.83 11.38
N CYS A 34 2.02 2.14 10.34
CA CYS A 34 1.60 2.32 8.97
C CYS A 34 0.65 1.19 8.59
N HIS A 35 -0.64 1.51 8.48
CA HIS A 35 -1.68 0.58 8.06
C HIS A 35 -1.91 0.72 6.55
N TYR A 36 -1.96 -0.38 5.82
CA TYR A 36 -2.25 -0.39 4.39
C TYR A 36 -3.01 -1.64 3.97
N THR A 37 -3.71 -1.53 2.85
CA THR A 37 -4.49 -2.62 2.26
C THR A 37 -3.95 -2.95 0.88
N LEU A 38 -3.59 -4.20 0.67
CA LEU A 38 -3.35 -4.78 -0.66
C LEU A 38 -4.70 -5.02 -1.31
N THR A 39 -4.92 -4.44 -2.49
CA THR A 39 -6.15 -4.65 -3.26
C THR A 39 -6.02 -5.90 -4.14
N PRO A 40 -7.13 -6.42 -4.71
CA PRO A 40 -7.09 -7.54 -5.65
C PRO A 40 -6.22 -7.32 -6.91
N TYR A 41 -5.77 -6.09 -7.17
CA TYR A 41 -5.04 -5.70 -8.37
C TYR A 41 -3.52 -5.79 -8.24
N ILE A 42 -2.99 -6.17 -7.07
CA ILE A 42 -1.55 -6.39 -6.86
C ILE A 42 -1.29 -7.81 -6.36
N HIS A 43 -0.23 -8.42 -6.89
CA HIS A 43 0.34 -9.63 -6.32
C HIS A 43 1.54 -9.22 -5.43
N PRO A 44 1.47 -9.38 -4.10
CA PRO A 44 2.57 -9.00 -3.22
C PRO A 44 3.79 -9.87 -3.46
N HIS A 45 4.98 -9.31 -3.23
CA HIS A 45 6.25 -9.99 -3.38
C HIS A 45 7.15 -9.77 -2.14
N SER A 46 8.01 -10.73 -1.85
CA SER A 46 8.93 -10.71 -0.68
C SER A 46 9.99 -9.60 -0.70
N LYS A 47 10.09 -8.86 -1.81
CA LYS A 47 10.97 -7.69 -2.00
C LYS A 47 10.17 -6.40 -2.12
N ASP A 48 8.87 -6.42 -1.87
CA ASP A 48 8.10 -5.20 -1.78
C ASP A 48 8.42 -4.49 -0.46
N TRP A 49 8.35 -3.17 -0.47
CA TRP A 49 8.70 -2.35 0.68
C TRP A 49 7.84 -1.10 0.72
N VAL A 50 7.65 -0.59 1.93
CA VAL A 50 6.96 0.68 2.19
C VAL A 50 8.02 1.70 2.58
N GLY A 51 8.06 2.80 1.86
CA GLY A 51 8.99 3.91 2.11
C GLY A 51 8.29 5.15 2.64
N ILE A 52 8.95 5.84 3.57
CA ILE A 52 8.58 7.21 3.96
C ILE A 52 9.38 8.15 3.07
N PHE A 53 8.70 9.01 2.32
CA PHE A 53 9.31 9.95 1.38
C PHE A 53 9.02 11.39 1.77
N LYS A 54 9.99 12.28 1.54
CA LYS A 54 9.71 13.71 1.48
C LYS A 54 8.83 14.00 0.26
N VAL A 55 7.79 14.80 0.42
CA VAL A 55 6.95 15.25 -0.70
C VAL A 55 7.82 15.92 -1.77
N GLY A 56 7.60 15.57 -3.04
CA GLY A 56 8.41 16.03 -4.18
C GLY A 56 9.58 15.11 -4.55
N TRP A 57 9.60 13.87 -4.06
CA TRP A 57 10.54 12.84 -4.50
C TRP A 57 10.45 12.56 -6.02
N SER A 58 11.56 12.17 -6.64
CA SER A 58 11.63 11.91 -8.09
C SER A 58 11.76 10.43 -8.40
N THR A 59 12.49 9.69 -7.57
CA THR A 59 12.71 8.25 -7.74
C THR A 59 12.53 7.51 -6.43
N ALA A 60 12.34 6.20 -6.53
CA ALA A 60 12.27 5.33 -5.36
C ALA A 60 13.58 5.34 -4.53
N ARG A 61 14.70 5.87 -5.03
CA ARG A 61 15.95 6.00 -4.25
C ARG A 61 15.91 7.16 -3.25
N ASP A 62 14.93 8.04 -3.35
CA ASP A 62 14.81 9.26 -2.54
C ASP A 62 14.07 9.00 -1.21
N TYR A 63 13.98 7.75 -0.75
CA TYR A 63 13.34 7.41 0.51
C TYR A 63 14.10 8.04 1.69
N TYR A 64 13.36 8.46 2.72
CA TYR A 64 13.94 8.85 4.01
C TYR A 64 14.29 7.61 4.84
N THR A 65 13.34 6.67 4.94
CA THR A 65 13.52 5.34 5.51
C THR A 65 12.55 4.36 4.86
N PHE A 66 12.77 3.05 5.03
CA PHE A 66 11.88 2.02 4.52
C PHE A 66 11.83 0.79 5.43
N LEU A 67 10.78 0.00 5.28
CA LEU A 67 10.67 -1.35 5.81
C LEU A 67 10.18 -2.30 4.73
N TRP A 68 10.64 -3.54 4.77
CA TRP A 68 10.12 -4.61 3.91
C TRP A 68 8.66 -4.89 4.27
N SER A 69 7.82 -5.01 3.25
CA SER A 69 6.44 -5.46 3.43
C SER A 69 6.46 -6.96 3.72
N PRO A 70 5.95 -7.44 4.86
CA PRO A 70 5.87 -8.87 5.10
C PRO A 70 4.96 -9.52 4.04
N MET A 71 5.38 -10.66 3.51
CA MET A 71 4.54 -11.46 2.62
C MET A 71 3.38 -12.04 3.44
N PRO A 72 2.11 -11.81 3.08
CA PRO A 72 0.99 -12.40 3.80
C PRO A 72 1.07 -13.92 3.80
N GLU A 73 0.93 -14.53 4.97
CA GLU A 73 0.83 -15.98 5.09
C GLU A 73 -0.44 -16.47 4.36
N HIS A 74 -0.31 -17.55 3.58
CA HIS A 74 -1.42 -18.12 2.81
C HIS A 74 -2.11 -17.13 1.86
N TYR A 75 -1.34 -16.23 1.22
CA TYR A 75 -1.88 -15.29 0.23
C TYR A 75 -2.70 -16.01 -0.85
N VAL A 76 -3.91 -15.51 -1.09
CA VAL A 76 -4.79 -15.94 -2.17
C VAL A 76 -4.82 -14.85 -3.23
N GLU A 77 -4.57 -15.22 -4.48
CA GLU A 77 -4.59 -14.27 -5.60
C GLU A 77 -5.97 -13.59 -5.73
N GLY A 78 -5.96 -12.27 -5.93
CA GLY A 78 -7.18 -11.47 -6.01
C GLY A 78 -7.86 -11.21 -4.65
N SER A 79 -7.23 -11.60 -3.53
CA SER A 79 -7.73 -11.25 -2.20
C SER A 79 -7.38 -9.83 -1.78
N THR A 80 -8.19 -9.27 -0.89
CA THR A 80 -7.89 -8.03 -0.19
C THR A 80 -7.24 -8.36 1.15
N VAL A 81 -6.05 -7.82 1.42
CA VAL A 81 -5.28 -8.12 2.64
C VAL A 81 -4.93 -6.84 3.36
N ASN A 82 -5.18 -6.78 4.66
CA ASN A 82 -4.74 -5.68 5.52
C ASN A 82 -3.38 -6.01 6.13
N CYS A 83 -2.48 -5.04 6.09
CA CYS A 83 -1.12 -5.15 6.59
C CYS A 83 -0.81 -3.97 7.53
N VAL A 84 0.13 -4.20 8.44
CA VAL A 84 0.64 -3.17 9.35
C VAL A 84 2.16 -3.23 9.41
N LEU A 85 2.80 -2.06 9.40
CA LEU A 85 4.23 -1.90 9.62
C LEU A 85 4.48 -0.92 10.78
N ALA A 86 5.55 -1.20 11.52
CA ALA A 86 5.99 -0.49 12.70
C ALA A 86 7.31 0.25 12.37
N PHE A 87 7.22 1.54 12.04
CA PHE A 87 8.37 2.42 11.74
C PHE A 87 8.97 3.04 12.99
#